data_AF-A0A7I4E785-F1
#
_entry.id   AF-A0A7I4E785-F1
#
_cell.length_a   1.000
_cell.length_b   1.000
_cell.length_c   1.000
_cell.angle_alpha   90.00
_cell.angle_beta   90.00
_cell.angle_gamma   90.00
#
_symmetry.space_group_name_H-M   'P 1'
#
loop_
_entity.id
_entity.type
_entity.pdbx_description
1 polymer ?
#
loop_
_entity_poly.entity_id
_entity_poly.type
_entity_poly.pdbx_seq_one_letter_code
_entity_poly.pdbx_strand_id
1 'polypeptide(L)'
;MESKCSSPLISFLDLQLVLLGDSGVGKSCILLRFVRGQFDPSSKVTVGASFLSQTISLQDSTNVKFEIWDTAGQERYASLAPLYYRGAAAAVVVYDITNPETFLKAQFWVKELQKHGNPDIVMALVGNKADLENEREVSHAEAQAYAKSNGMFFIETSAKTSENVNQLFEQCTEGDIARKPKHPSLYSRSRNSLSKVHQFRRIHPSIRA
;
A
#
# COMPACT_ATOMS: atom_id res chain seq x y z
N MET A 1 38.49 -13.05 29.29
CA MET A 1 37.04 -13.04 29.03
C MET A 1 36.73 -11.78 28.25
N GLU A 2 36.82 -11.83 26.93
CA GLU A 2 36.40 -10.72 26.07
C GLU A 2 34.99 -11.01 25.59
N SER A 3 34.05 -10.19 26.06
CA SER A 3 32.66 -10.19 25.62
C SER A 3 32.61 -9.80 24.14
N LYS A 4 32.33 -10.76 23.26
CA LYS A 4 31.96 -10.48 21.86
C LYS A 4 30.66 -9.67 21.88
N CYS A 5 30.79 -8.35 21.75
CA CYS A 5 29.68 -7.47 21.45
C CYS A 5 29.24 -7.79 20.01
N SER A 6 28.25 -8.67 19.86
CA SER A 6 27.61 -8.90 18.56
C SER A 6 26.84 -7.64 18.21
N SER A 7 27.36 -6.85 17.28
CA SER A 7 26.63 -5.76 16.65
C SER A 7 25.27 -6.29 16.16
N PRO A 8 24.14 -5.59 16.43
CA PRO A 8 22.84 -6.05 15.98
C PRO A 8 22.84 -6.22 14.47
N LEU A 9 22.41 -7.39 13.99
CA LEU A 9 22.28 -7.66 12.56
C LEU A 9 21.17 -6.75 12.02
N ILE A 10 21.52 -5.82 11.13
CA ILE A 10 20.54 -5.01 10.41
C ILE A 10 19.70 -5.94 9.54
N SER A 11 18.40 -6.01 9.81
CA SER A 11 17.47 -6.81 9.03
C SER A 11 16.92 -5.97 7.86
N PHE A 12 16.68 -6.60 6.70
CA PHE A 12 16.13 -5.93 5.52
C PHE A 12 14.91 -6.70 5.03
N LEU A 13 13.76 -6.01 4.96
CA LEU A 13 12.50 -6.55 4.50
C LEU A 13 12.00 -5.76 3.29
N ASP A 14 11.44 -6.48 2.33
CA ASP A 14 10.69 -5.86 1.22
C ASP A 14 9.19 -6.02 1.51
N LEU A 15 8.42 -4.93 1.40
CA LEU A 15 6.98 -4.92 1.62
C LEU A 15 6.28 -4.34 0.39
N GLN A 16 5.59 -5.22 -0.36
CA GLN A 16 4.79 -4.84 -1.51
C GLN A 16 3.41 -4.39 -1.04
N LEU A 17 3.04 -3.15 -1.34
CA LEU A 17 1.81 -2.52 -0.91
C LEU A 17 1.04 -1.98 -2.11
N VAL A 18 -0.28 -2.09 -2.07
CA VAL A 18 -1.17 -1.47 -3.06
C VAL A 18 -2.14 -0.51 -2.39
N LEU A 19 -2.32 0.66 -2.99
CA LEU A 19 -3.34 1.64 -2.62
C LEU A 19 -4.55 1.46 -3.53
N LEU A 20 -5.72 1.19 -2.95
CA LEU A 20 -7.01 1.04 -3.66
C LEU A 20 -8.02 2.03 -3.10
N GLY A 21 -9.09 2.30 -3.85
CA GLY A 21 -10.09 3.31 -3.49
C GLY A 21 -10.51 4.15 -4.69
N ASP A 22 -11.57 4.92 -4.56
CA ASP A 22 -12.15 5.72 -5.65
C ASP A 22 -11.20 6.84 -6.12
N SER A 23 -11.53 7.47 -7.24
CA SER A 23 -10.83 8.65 -7.74
C SER A 23 -10.97 9.81 -6.75
N GLY A 24 -9.90 10.59 -6.54
CA GLY A 24 -9.97 11.80 -5.70
C GLY A 24 -9.99 11.60 -4.17
N VAL A 25 -10.03 10.36 -3.67
CA VAL A 25 -9.99 10.07 -2.22
C VAL A 25 -8.65 10.41 -1.56
N GLY A 26 -7.60 10.63 -2.35
CA GLY A 26 -6.29 11.11 -1.87
C GLY A 26 -5.21 10.05 -1.70
N LYS A 27 -5.33 8.87 -2.35
CA LYS A 27 -4.30 7.81 -2.37
C LYS A 27 -2.89 8.35 -2.68
N SER A 28 -2.76 9.05 -3.81
CA SER A 28 -1.49 9.64 -4.25
C SER A 28 -0.99 10.71 -3.28
N CYS A 29 -1.88 11.46 -2.62
CA CYS A 29 -1.51 12.45 -1.61
C CYS A 29 -0.97 11.80 -0.33
N ILE A 30 -1.58 10.70 0.12
CA ILE A 30 -1.07 9.91 1.25
C ILE A 30 0.32 9.38 0.91
N LEU A 31 0.50 8.81 -0.29
CA LEU A 31 1.79 8.29 -0.73
C LEU A 31 2.86 9.38 -0.82
N LEU A 32 2.52 10.53 -1.41
CA LEU A 32 3.41 11.69 -1.51
C LEU A 32 3.78 12.21 -0.12
N ARG A 33 2.83 12.25 0.80
CA ARG A 33 3.06 12.68 2.18
C ARG A 33 4.01 11.73 2.88
N PHE A 34 3.81 10.43 2.77
CA PHE A 34 4.68 9.43 3.37
C PHE A 34 6.11 9.50 2.82
N VAL A 35 6.28 9.57 1.51
CA VAL A 35 7.61 9.47 0.89
C VAL A 35 8.38 10.79 0.90
N ARG A 36 7.70 11.92 0.72
CA ARG A 36 8.35 13.22 0.55
C ARG A 36 8.03 14.23 1.65
N GLY A 37 7.13 13.89 2.59
CA GLY A 37 6.64 14.86 3.57
C GLY A 37 5.89 16.02 2.91
N GLN A 38 5.37 15.86 1.69
CA GLN A 38 4.74 16.93 0.90
C GLN A 38 3.26 16.67 0.66
N PHE A 39 2.51 17.73 0.43
CA PHE A 39 1.13 17.69 -0.01
C PHE A 39 0.94 18.68 -1.16
N ASP A 40 0.27 18.23 -2.21
CA ASP A 40 -0.06 19.04 -3.37
C ASP A 40 -1.60 19.13 -3.49
N PRO A 41 -2.20 20.29 -3.20
CA PRO A 41 -3.64 20.49 -3.37
C PRO A 41 -4.08 20.41 -4.83
N SER A 42 -3.15 20.55 -5.79
CA SER A 42 -3.40 20.45 -7.22
C SER A 42 -3.12 19.05 -7.80
N SER A 43 -3.00 18.04 -6.93
CA SER A 43 -2.76 16.65 -7.31
C SER A 43 -3.75 16.19 -8.39
N LYS A 44 -3.21 15.78 -9.54
CA LYS A 44 -4.00 15.28 -10.66
C LYS A 44 -4.43 13.84 -10.42
N VAL A 45 -5.54 13.45 -11.04
CA VAL A 45 -6.02 12.07 -11.00
C VAL A 45 -4.98 11.13 -11.63
N THR A 46 -4.62 10.06 -10.91
CA THR A 46 -3.71 9.02 -11.42
C THR A 46 -4.33 8.29 -12.61
N VAL A 47 -3.53 8.09 -13.66
CA VAL A 47 -3.88 7.36 -14.88
C VAL A 47 -3.21 5.98 -14.82
N GLY A 48 -3.98 4.90 -14.88
CA GLY A 48 -3.46 3.53 -14.75
C GLY A 48 -2.94 3.25 -13.33
N ALA A 49 -1.63 3.14 -13.14
CA ALA A 49 -1.01 3.04 -11.82
C ALA A 49 0.40 3.65 -11.85
N SER A 50 0.84 4.17 -10.71
CA SER A 50 2.22 4.60 -10.49
C SER A 50 2.90 3.71 -9.46
N PHE A 51 4.22 3.58 -9.59
CA PHE A 51 5.05 2.79 -8.67
C PHE A 51 6.03 3.72 -7.96
N LEU A 52 6.14 3.57 -6.64
CA LEU A 52 7.09 4.29 -5.81
C LEU A 52 7.75 3.32 -4.84
N SER A 53 9.04 3.51 -4.58
CA SER A 53 9.76 2.74 -3.57
C SER A 53 10.43 3.68 -2.57
N GLN A 54 10.31 3.34 -1.30
CA GLN A 54 10.86 4.11 -0.18
C GLN A 54 11.36 3.14 0.90
N THR A 55 12.58 3.35 1.38
CA THR A 55 13.11 2.59 2.51
C THR A 55 12.97 3.41 3.78
N ILE A 56 12.40 2.83 4.83
CA ILE A 56 12.39 3.41 6.18
C ILE A 56 13.16 2.50 7.14
N SER A 57 13.72 3.09 8.19
CA SER A 57 14.35 2.37 9.29
C SER A 57 13.41 2.34 10.49
N LEU A 58 13.08 1.14 10.97
CA LEU A 58 12.34 0.92 12.21
C LEU A 58 13.27 1.02 13.43
N GLN A 59 12.69 1.14 14.62
CA GLN A 59 13.41 1.36 15.88
C GLN A 59 14.33 0.18 16.27
N ASP A 60 14.08 -1.03 15.76
CA ASP A 60 14.77 -2.28 16.07
C ASP A 60 15.93 -2.61 15.10
N SER A 61 16.44 -1.63 14.35
CA SER A 61 17.44 -1.83 13.28
C SER A 61 16.93 -2.66 12.09
N THR A 62 15.61 -2.79 11.93
CA THR A 62 14.98 -3.34 10.74
C THR A 62 14.77 -2.25 9.70
N ASN A 63 15.31 -2.45 8.49
CA ASN A 63 15.04 -1.59 7.34
C ASN A 63 13.94 -2.21 6.48
N VAL A 64 12.89 -1.45 6.20
CA VAL A 64 11.78 -1.88 5.37
C VAL A 64 11.76 -1.07 4.09
N LYS A 65 11.96 -1.76 2.97
CA LYS A 65 11.79 -1.20 1.64
C LYS A 65 10.34 -1.41 1.21
N PHE A 66 9.59 -0.33 1.19
CA PHE A 66 8.26 -0.29 0.60
C PHE A 66 8.36 -0.29 -0.93
N GLU A 67 7.49 -1.07 -1.56
CA GLU A 67 7.25 -1.12 -2.99
C GLU A 67 5.75 -0.87 -3.21
N ILE A 68 5.38 0.38 -3.46
CA ILE A 68 4.00 0.85 -3.38
C ILE A 68 3.45 1.08 -4.79
N TRP A 69 2.32 0.42 -5.07
CA TRP A 69 1.49 0.67 -6.23
C TRP A 69 0.36 1.64 -5.88
N ASP A 70 0.42 2.86 -6.40
CA ASP A 70 -0.67 3.83 -6.35
C ASP A 70 -1.56 3.65 -7.59
N THR A 71 -2.77 3.12 -7.41
CA THR A 71 -3.67 2.82 -8.53
C THR A 71 -4.59 4.00 -8.86
N ALA A 72 -4.98 4.08 -10.13
CA ALA A 72 -6.10 4.93 -10.51
C ALA A 72 -7.37 4.45 -9.79
N GLY A 73 -8.18 5.42 -9.34
CA GLY A 73 -9.49 5.14 -8.76
C GLY A 73 -10.64 5.19 -9.77
N GLN A 74 -10.36 5.57 -11.03
CA GLN A 74 -11.39 5.62 -12.07
C GLN A 74 -11.78 4.20 -12.50
N GLU A 75 -13.08 3.97 -12.64
CA GLU A 75 -13.71 2.72 -13.00
C GLU A 75 -13.18 2.12 -14.31
N ARG A 76 -12.84 2.95 -15.29
CA ARG A 76 -12.24 2.52 -16.56
C ARG A 76 -10.91 1.76 -16.40
N TYR A 77 -10.24 1.86 -15.25
CA TYR A 77 -9.00 1.15 -14.94
C TYR A 77 -9.20 -0.01 -13.94
N ALA A 78 -10.42 -0.24 -13.45
CA ALA A 78 -10.67 -1.24 -12.40
C ALA A 78 -10.25 -2.66 -12.82
N SER A 79 -10.37 -3.01 -14.10
CA SER A 79 -9.93 -4.31 -14.64
C SER A 79 -8.42 -4.55 -14.57
N LEU A 80 -7.61 -3.50 -14.35
CA LEU A 80 -6.16 -3.60 -14.15
C LEU A 80 -5.78 -3.83 -12.69
N ALA A 81 -6.67 -3.55 -11.73
CA ALA A 81 -6.38 -3.70 -10.30
C ALA A 81 -5.82 -5.08 -9.91
N PRO A 82 -6.31 -6.21 -10.47
CA PRO A 82 -5.74 -7.53 -10.18
C PRO A 82 -4.26 -7.68 -10.53
N LEU A 83 -3.72 -6.87 -11.43
CA LEU A 83 -2.30 -6.88 -11.77
C LEU A 83 -1.44 -6.31 -10.62
N TYR A 84 -2.01 -5.44 -9.79
CA TYR A 84 -1.28 -4.71 -8.75
C TYR A 84 -1.39 -5.37 -7.37
N TYR A 85 -2.55 -5.95 -7.01
CA TYR A 85 -2.74 -6.52 -5.68
C TYR A 85 -2.33 -8.00 -5.55
N ARG A 86 -2.15 -8.75 -6.65
CA ARG A 86 -1.83 -10.19 -6.60
C ARG A 86 -0.54 -10.54 -5.86
N GLY A 87 0.48 -9.67 -5.94
CA GLY A 87 1.75 -9.83 -5.23
C GLY A 87 1.82 -9.04 -3.92
N ALA A 88 0.79 -8.27 -3.58
CA ALA A 88 0.84 -7.36 -2.45
C ALA A 88 0.78 -8.14 -1.12
N ALA A 89 1.67 -7.78 -0.20
CA ALA A 89 1.65 -8.22 1.18
C ALA A 89 0.69 -7.37 2.03
N ALA A 90 0.47 -6.11 1.61
CA ALA A 90 -0.50 -5.20 2.23
C ALA A 90 -1.37 -4.49 1.19
N ALA A 91 -2.64 -4.28 1.51
CA ALA A 91 -3.56 -3.44 0.77
C ALA A 91 -4.14 -2.36 1.68
N VAL A 92 -4.05 -1.12 1.22
CA VAL A 92 -4.65 0.05 1.86
C VAL A 92 -5.83 0.50 1.02
N VAL A 93 -7.03 0.36 1.57
CA VAL A 93 -8.27 0.74 0.91
C VAL A 93 -8.74 2.08 1.47
N VAL A 94 -8.69 3.12 0.63
CA VAL A 94 -8.91 4.51 1.03
C VAL A 94 -10.31 4.97 0.61
N TYR A 95 -11.00 5.67 1.50
CA TYR A 95 -12.19 6.46 1.20
C TYR A 95 -12.01 7.89 1.73
N ASP A 96 -12.89 8.79 1.30
CA ASP A 96 -12.98 10.18 1.76
C ASP A 96 -14.07 10.29 2.82
N ILE A 97 -13.75 10.79 4.01
CA ILE A 97 -14.73 10.88 5.11
C ILE A 97 -15.89 11.83 4.80
N THR A 98 -15.73 12.73 3.83
CA THR A 98 -16.77 13.69 3.41
C THR A 98 -17.63 13.17 2.26
N ASN A 99 -17.40 11.95 1.77
CA ASN A 99 -18.13 11.40 0.63
C ASN A 99 -18.50 9.92 0.83
N PRO A 100 -19.78 9.62 1.16
CA PRO A 100 -20.26 8.25 1.39
C PRO A 100 -20.15 7.33 0.18
N GLU A 101 -20.22 7.84 -1.05
CA GLU A 101 -20.07 7.02 -2.25
C GLU A 101 -18.67 6.39 -2.33
N THR A 102 -17.64 7.12 -1.88
CA THR A 102 -16.27 6.61 -1.85
C THR A 102 -16.09 5.51 -0.80
N PHE A 103 -16.86 5.54 0.29
CA PHE A 103 -16.90 4.47 1.27
C PHE A 103 -17.54 3.21 0.68
N LEU A 104 -18.65 3.34 -0.08
CA LEU A 104 -19.24 2.21 -0.81
C LEU A 104 -18.25 1.60 -1.82
N LYS A 105 -17.46 2.43 -2.51
CA LYS A 105 -16.38 1.97 -3.40
C LYS A 105 -15.26 1.26 -2.64
N ALA A 106 -14.89 1.73 -1.46
CA ALA A 106 -13.95 1.02 -0.59
C ALA A 106 -14.47 -0.37 -0.22
N GLN A 107 -15.75 -0.51 0.12
CA GLN A 107 -16.35 -1.82 0.41
C GLN A 107 -16.31 -2.77 -0.80
N PHE A 108 -16.50 -2.26 -2.02
CA PHE A 108 -16.31 -3.04 -3.24
C PHE A 108 -14.87 -3.58 -3.34
N TRP A 109 -13.85 -2.73 -3.13
CA TRP A 109 -12.46 -3.15 -3.18
C TRP A 109 -12.11 -4.20 -2.12
N VAL A 110 -12.67 -4.08 -0.92
CA VAL A 110 -12.52 -5.09 0.14
C VAL A 110 -13.05 -6.45 -0.32
N LYS A 111 -14.25 -6.50 -0.90
CA LYS A 111 -14.82 -7.74 -1.44
C LYS A 111 -13.97 -8.33 -2.57
N GLU A 112 -13.42 -7.48 -3.43
CA GLU A 112 -12.55 -7.91 -4.52
C GLU A 112 -11.24 -8.53 -4.01
N LEU A 113 -10.60 -7.90 -3.02
CA LEU A 113 -9.42 -8.43 -2.35
C LEU A 113 -9.70 -9.77 -1.65
N GLN A 114 -10.83 -9.89 -0.94
CA GLN A 114 -11.22 -11.14 -0.28
C GLN A 114 -11.47 -12.27 -1.29
N LYS A 115 -11.99 -11.95 -2.47
CA LYS A 115 -12.33 -12.95 -3.49
C LYS A 115 -11.15 -13.38 -4.35
N HIS A 116 -10.23 -12.45 -4.64
CA HIS A 116 -9.22 -12.61 -5.67
C HIS A 116 -7.80 -12.27 -5.24
N GLY A 117 -7.63 -11.66 -4.06
CA GLY A 117 -6.34 -11.30 -3.49
C GLY A 117 -5.65 -12.45 -2.76
N ASN A 118 -4.48 -12.15 -2.20
CA ASN A 118 -3.76 -13.06 -1.33
C ASN A 118 -4.55 -13.22 -0.01
N PRO A 119 -4.90 -14.44 0.44
CA PRO A 119 -5.64 -14.64 1.69
C PRO A 119 -4.91 -14.12 2.94
N ASP A 120 -3.57 -14.04 2.90
CA ASP A 120 -2.75 -13.57 4.01
C ASP A 120 -2.45 -12.06 3.94
N ILE A 121 -3.05 -11.34 2.98
CA ILE A 121 -2.79 -9.90 2.81
C ILE A 121 -3.21 -9.11 4.05
N VAL A 122 -2.34 -8.20 4.49
CA VAL A 122 -2.69 -7.21 5.51
C VAL A 122 -3.64 -6.20 4.88
N MET A 123 -4.83 -6.04 5.44
CA MET A 123 -5.81 -5.07 4.92
C MET A 123 -6.01 -3.93 5.92
N ALA A 124 -5.89 -2.70 5.41
CA ALA A 124 -6.18 -1.46 6.11
C ALA A 124 -7.37 -0.76 5.45
N LEU A 125 -8.35 -0.34 6.24
CA LEU A 125 -9.37 0.60 5.80
C LEU A 125 -8.99 2.00 6.28
N VAL A 126 -8.93 2.96 5.37
CA VAL A 126 -8.44 4.31 5.65
C VAL A 126 -9.47 5.37 5.29
N GLY A 127 -9.96 6.08 6.31
CA GLY A 127 -10.73 7.31 6.11
C GLY A 127 -9.78 8.48 5.94
N ASN A 128 -9.62 9.01 4.73
CA ASN A 128 -8.74 10.16 4.48
C ASN A 128 -9.52 11.48 4.55
N LYS A 129 -8.77 12.58 4.61
CA LYS A 129 -9.28 13.97 4.78
C LYS A 129 -9.91 14.21 6.14
N ALA A 130 -9.38 13.57 7.18
CA ALA A 130 -9.78 13.79 8.58
C ALA A 130 -9.69 15.26 9.04
N ASP A 131 -8.91 16.09 8.35
CA ASP A 131 -8.87 17.54 8.57
C ASP A 131 -10.20 18.26 8.24
N LEU A 132 -11.13 17.60 7.53
CA LEU A 132 -12.44 18.11 7.17
C LEU A 132 -13.55 17.58 8.08
N GLU A 133 -13.29 17.47 9.39
CA GLU A 133 -14.25 16.91 10.37
C GLU A 133 -15.64 17.58 10.32
N ASN A 134 -15.70 18.88 10.07
CA ASN A 134 -16.98 19.62 9.96
C ASN A 134 -17.80 19.27 8.72
N GLU A 135 -17.19 18.61 7.72
CA GLU A 135 -17.81 18.16 6.47
C GLU A 135 -17.97 16.62 6.46
N ARG A 136 -17.79 15.96 7.61
CA ARG A 136 -17.88 14.49 7.71
C ARG A 136 -19.28 14.01 7.35
N GLU A 137 -19.32 13.06 6.41
CA GLU A 137 -20.54 12.35 6.02
C GLU A 137 -20.47 10.85 6.31
N VAL A 138 -19.28 10.32 6.59
CA VAL A 138 -19.05 8.93 7.04
C VAL A 138 -18.55 8.95 8.48
N SER A 139 -19.34 8.38 9.39
CA SER A 139 -19.02 8.30 10.80
C SER A 139 -17.82 7.38 11.07
N HIS A 140 -16.97 7.77 12.02
CA HIS A 140 -15.86 6.92 12.45
C HIS A 140 -16.36 5.54 12.94
N ALA A 141 -17.48 5.51 13.67
CA ALA A 141 -18.03 4.29 14.24
C ALA A 141 -18.46 3.27 13.18
N GLU A 142 -19.12 3.70 12.10
CA GLU A 142 -19.55 2.77 11.05
C GLU A 142 -18.36 2.19 10.27
N ALA A 143 -17.36 3.03 9.96
CA ALA A 143 -16.17 2.60 9.23
C ALA A 143 -15.32 1.65 10.07
N GLN A 144 -15.15 1.94 11.37
CA GLN A 144 -14.44 1.06 12.30
C GLN A 144 -15.16 -0.28 12.48
N ALA A 145 -16.49 -0.28 12.59
CA ALA A 145 -17.28 -1.51 12.69
C ALA A 145 -17.13 -2.36 11.43
N TYR A 146 -17.18 -1.73 10.24
CA TYR A 146 -16.99 -2.41 8.97
C TYR A 146 -15.58 -3.00 8.82
N ALA A 147 -14.54 -2.26 9.19
CA ALA A 147 -13.17 -2.76 9.16
C ALA A 147 -13.01 -4.00 10.06
N LYS A 148 -13.52 -3.90 11.30
CA LYS A 148 -13.48 -5.00 12.26
C LYS A 148 -14.20 -6.25 11.76
N SER A 149 -15.38 -6.12 11.16
CA SER A 149 -16.13 -7.27 10.63
C SER A 149 -15.42 -7.94 9.45
N ASN A 150 -14.49 -7.24 8.78
CA ASN A 150 -13.72 -7.74 7.65
C ASN A 150 -12.28 -8.12 8.00
N GLY A 151 -11.91 -8.14 9.28
CA GLY A 151 -10.55 -8.49 9.72
C GLY A 151 -9.49 -7.47 9.33
N MET A 152 -9.90 -6.22 9.10
CA MET A 152 -9.04 -5.11 8.73
C MET A 152 -8.75 -4.27 9.97
N PHE A 153 -7.57 -3.63 10.02
CA PHE A 153 -7.41 -2.50 10.94
C PHE A 153 -7.97 -1.23 10.29
N PHE A 154 -8.36 -0.27 11.14
CA PHE A 154 -8.96 1.00 10.73
C PHE A 154 -8.13 2.16 11.26
N ILE A 155 -7.91 3.17 10.41
CA ILE A 155 -7.24 4.40 10.78
C ILE A 155 -7.77 5.55 9.94
N GLU A 156 -7.96 6.71 10.55
CA GLU A 156 -8.26 7.93 9.81
C GLU A 156 -6.97 8.73 9.60
N THR A 157 -6.84 9.35 8.43
CA THR A 157 -5.63 10.07 8.04
C THR A 157 -5.98 11.43 7.45
N SER A 158 -5.03 12.35 7.51
CA SER A 158 -5.03 13.51 6.63
C SER A 158 -3.69 13.65 5.94
N ALA A 159 -3.68 13.42 4.63
CA ALA A 159 -2.52 13.73 3.82
C ALA A 159 -2.13 15.23 3.88
N LYS A 160 -3.09 16.12 4.15
CA LYS A 160 -2.88 17.57 4.23
C LYS A 160 -2.16 17.98 5.51
N THR A 161 -2.58 17.47 6.66
CA THR A 161 -1.96 17.79 7.97
C THR A 161 -0.85 16.81 8.37
N SER A 162 -0.68 15.73 7.61
CA SER A 162 0.20 14.59 7.90
C SER A 162 -0.28 13.69 9.04
N GLU A 163 -1.51 13.90 9.53
CA GLU A 163 -2.08 13.10 10.61
C GLU A 163 -2.16 11.62 10.21
N ASN A 164 -1.62 10.76 11.09
CA ASN A 164 -1.64 9.29 11.00
C ASN A 164 -1.04 8.66 9.74
N VAL A 165 -0.44 9.44 8.84
CA VAL A 165 0.13 8.92 7.58
C VAL A 165 1.28 7.94 7.87
N ASN A 166 2.24 8.28 8.73
CA ASN A 166 3.34 7.36 9.04
C ASN A 166 2.84 6.12 9.80
N GLN A 167 1.93 6.32 10.77
CA GLN A 167 1.34 5.24 11.56
C GLN A 167 0.62 4.21 10.68
N LEU A 168 -0.04 4.63 9.60
CA LEU A 168 -0.65 3.72 8.62
C LEU A 168 0.39 2.76 8.03
N PHE A 169 1.54 3.26 7.57
CA PHE A 169 2.58 2.41 6.96
C PHE A 169 3.32 1.55 8.00
N GLU A 170 3.49 2.05 9.22
CA GLU A 170 4.02 1.29 10.36
C GLU A 170 3.11 0.11 10.72
N GLN A 171 1.79 0.32 10.84
CA GLN A 171 0.84 -0.76 11.14
C GLN A 171 0.74 -1.80 10.01
N CYS A 172 0.84 -1.38 8.74
CA CYS A 172 0.96 -2.31 7.62
C CYS A 172 2.21 -3.20 7.76
N THR A 173 3.33 -2.62 8.20
CA THR A 173 4.60 -3.32 8.41
C THR A 173 4.52 -4.31 9.55
N GLU A 174 4.02 -3.88 10.71
CA GLU A 174 3.80 -4.75 11.86
C GLU A 174 2.87 -5.92 11.51
N GLY A 175 1.79 -5.64 10.79
CA GLY A 175 0.85 -6.65 10.32
C GLY A 175 1.49 -7.70 9.39
N ASP A 176 2.40 -7.29 8.50
CA ASP A 176 3.10 -8.20 7.58
C ASP A 176 4.15 -9.04 8.31
N ILE A 177 4.93 -8.40 9.19
CA ILE A 177 5.93 -9.08 10.03
C ILE A 177 5.27 -10.11 10.94
N ALA A 178 4.14 -9.78 11.57
CA ALA A 178 3.44 -10.69 12.47
C ALA A 178 2.90 -11.95 11.78
N ARG A 179 2.64 -11.88 10.47
CA ARG A 179 2.17 -13.02 9.66
C ARG A 179 3.31 -13.88 9.11
N LYS A 180 4.52 -13.32 8.99
CA LYS A 180 5.70 -14.08 8.56
C LYS A 180 6.16 -15.02 9.69
N PRO A 181 6.54 -16.28 9.37
CA PRO A 181 7.03 -17.21 10.37
C PRO A 181 8.31 -16.65 11.03
N LYS A 182 8.36 -16.67 12.37
CA LYS A 182 9.47 -16.15 13.19
C LYS A 182 10.82 -16.85 12.98
N HIS A 183 10.84 -17.94 12.21
CA HIS A 183 12.06 -18.61 11.75
C HIS A 183 12.08 -18.64 10.22
N PRO A 184 12.73 -17.67 9.56
CA PRO A 184 13.14 -17.88 8.19
C PRO A 184 14.24 -18.95 8.24
N SER A 185 13.92 -20.18 7.83
CA SER A 185 14.94 -21.17 7.50
C SER A 185 15.88 -20.53 6.47
N LEU A 186 17.07 -20.15 6.92
CA LEU A 186 18.30 -19.86 6.16
C LEU A 186 18.09 -19.64 4.65
N TYR A 187 17.36 -18.59 4.25
CA TYR A 187 17.49 -18.07 2.91
C TYR A 187 18.68 -17.12 2.90
N SER A 188 19.87 -17.70 2.80
CA SER A 188 21.01 -17.00 2.23
C SER A 188 20.55 -16.46 0.87
N ARG A 189 20.31 -15.14 0.78
CA ARG A 189 20.20 -14.44 -0.51
C ARG A 189 21.53 -14.62 -1.23
N SER A 190 21.61 -15.65 -2.06
CA SER A 190 22.56 -15.70 -3.16
C SER A 190 22.23 -14.49 -4.05
N ARG A 191 23.11 -13.49 -4.01
CA ARG A 191 23.16 -12.44 -5.02
C ARG A 191 23.47 -13.12 -6.35
N ASN A 192 22.46 -13.38 -7.17
CA ASN A 192 22.59 -13.51 -8.62
C ASN A 192 21.20 -13.60 -9.28
N SER A 193 20.62 -12.45 -9.62
CA SER A 193 19.72 -12.35 -10.79
C SER A 193 19.68 -10.92 -11.34
N LEU A 194 20.84 -10.39 -11.69
CA LEU A 194 20.96 -9.31 -12.70
C LEU A 194 21.33 -9.96 -14.04
N SER A 195 20.39 -10.67 -14.66
CA SER A 195 20.51 -11.13 -16.06
C SER A 195 19.26 -11.87 -16.54
N LYS A 196 18.07 -11.24 -16.56
CA LYS A 196 16.93 -11.74 -17.37
C LYS A 196 15.79 -10.74 -17.59
N VAL A 197 16.11 -9.49 -17.91
CA VAL A 197 15.11 -8.58 -18.50
C VAL A 197 15.77 -7.77 -19.62
N HIS A 198 16.27 -8.44 -20.65
CA HIS A 198 16.68 -7.84 -21.93
C HIS A 198 16.47 -8.85 -23.07
N GLN A 199 15.26 -9.42 -23.18
CA GLN A 199 14.92 -10.23 -24.34
C GLN A 199 13.45 -10.08 -24.70
N PHE A 200 13.08 -8.90 -25.22
CA PHE A 200 12.04 -8.76 -26.24
C PHE A 200 12.24 -7.42 -26.97
N ARG A 201 13.25 -7.39 -27.86
CA ARG A 201 13.31 -6.40 -28.94
C ARG A 201 13.79 -7.07 -30.24
N ARG A 202 12.84 -7.14 -31.19
CA ARG A 202 12.95 -7.27 -32.65
C ARG A 202 13.36 -8.69 -33.15
N ILE A 203 12.77 -9.29 -34.19
CA ILE A 203 12.64 -8.83 -35.59
C ILE A 203 11.62 -9.70 -36.41
N HIS A 204 10.70 -9.04 -37.15
CA HIS A 204 10.11 -9.28 -38.52
C HIS A 204 9.37 -10.60 -38.90
N PRO A 205 8.58 -10.66 -40.03
CA PRO A 205 8.55 -9.75 -41.20
C PRO A 205 7.19 -9.27 -41.76
N SER A 206 7.33 -8.21 -42.55
CA SER A 206 6.51 -7.73 -43.68
C SER A 206 5.50 -8.70 -44.30
N ILE A 207 4.29 -8.21 -44.53
CA ILE A 207 3.47 -8.57 -45.70
C ILE A 207 3.03 -7.27 -46.37
N ARG A 208 3.40 -7.14 -47.66
CA ARG A 208 2.91 -6.15 -48.61
C ARG A 208 1.49 -6.50 -49.05
N ALA A 209 0.65 -5.48 -49.20
CA ALA A 209 -0.11 -5.20 -50.43
C ALA A 209 -0.38 -3.70 -50.45
#